data_AF-A0A7J8K2N7-F1
#
_entry.id   AF-A0A7J8K2N7-F1
#
_cell.length_a   1.000
_cell.length_b   1.000
_cell.length_c   1.000
_cell.angle_alpha   90.00
_cell.angle_beta   90.00
_cell.angle_gamma   90.00
#
_symmetry.space_group_name_H-M   'P 1'
#
loop_
_entity.id
_entity.type
_entity.pdbx_description
1 polymer ?
#
loop_
_entity_poly.entity_id
_entity_poly.type
_entity_poly.pdbx_seq_one_letter_code
_entity_poly.pdbx_strand_id
1 'polypeptide(L)'
;MREIDIERCVRESINLFCWTPKSATYRQHAQPPKLTSDNSGVRSSTPYFSECPDIPKTDLSRESIPLNDLKSEVSPRISAEDLIDLCELTVTGHFKTPTKKTKSSKPKLLVVDIRNSEEYPLHI
;
A
#
# COMPACT_ATOMS: atom_id res chain seq x y z
N MET A 1 -8.48 33.57 10.56
CA MET A 1 -7.91 32.28 10.11
C MET A 1 -8.09 31.28 11.24
N ARG A 2 -8.55 30.05 10.99
CA ARG A 2 -8.63 29.04 12.08
C ARG A 2 -7.21 28.60 12.43
N GLU A 3 -6.94 28.41 13.71
CA GLU A 3 -5.69 27.85 14.19
C GLU A 3 -5.58 26.38 13.77
N ILE A 4 -4.42 25.99 13.25
CA ILE A 4 -4.17 24.62 12.82
C ILE A 4 -3.61 23.85 14.01
N ASP A 5 -4.35 22.84 14.47
CA ASP A 5 -3.88 21.87 15.46
C ASP A 5 -2.90 20.89 14.79
N ILE A 6 -1.61 21.21 14.86
CA ILE A 6 -0.54 20.42 14.20
C ILE A 6 -0.52 18.99 14.76
N GLU A 7 -0.67 18.83 16.07
CA GLU A 7 -0.63 17.53 16.73
C GLU A 7 -1.76 16.61 16.25
N ARG A 8 -2.96 17.18 16.11
CA ARG A 8 -4.09 16.46 15.52
C ARG A 8 -3.85 16.13 14.06
N CYS A 9 -3.37 17.09 13.27
CA CYS A 9 -3.05 16.89 11.85
C CYS A 9 -2.06 15.73 11.66
N VAL A 10 -0.98 15.71 12.45
CA VAL A 10 0.03 14.64 12.40
C VAL A 10 -0.60 13.31 12.78
N ARG A 11 -1.34 13.23 13.90
CA ARG A 11 -1.99 11.99 14.33
C ARG A 11 -2.99 11.45 13.30
N GLU A 12 -3.81 12.32 12.72
CA GLU A 12 -4.81 11.95 11.72
C GLU A 12 -4.17 11.53 10.39
N SER A 13 -3.10 12.20 9.96
CA SER A 13 -2.37 11.83 8.75
C SER A 13 -1.67 10.48 8.88
N ILE A 14 -1.13 10.14 10.07
CA ILE A 14 -0.59 8.81 10.36
C ILE A 14 -1.69 7.76 10.26
N ASN A 15 -2.86 8.01 10.87
CA ASN A 15 -3.97 7.07 10.81
C ASN A 15 -4.44 6.86 9.35
N LEU A 16 -4.60 7.94 8.59
CA LEU A 16 -4.96 7.88 7.18
C LEU A 16 -3.93 7.08 6.37
N PHE A 17 -2.64 7.32 6.57
CA PHE A 17 -1.56 6.59 5.92
C PHE A 17 -1.63 5.09 6.25
N CYS A 18 -1.78 4.73 7.52
CA CYS A 18 -1.85 3.33 7.94
C CYS A 18 -3.12 2.59 7.47
N TRP A 19 -4.17 3.32 7.08
CA TRP A 19 -5.39 2.73 6.50
C TRP A 19 -5.42 2.74 4.98
N THR A 20 -4.50 3.46 4.34
CA THR A 20 -4.45 3.52 2.88
C THR A 20 -3.68 2.32 2.33
N PRO A 21 -4.26 1.54 1.40
CA PRO A 21 -3.56 0.43 0.77
C PRO A 21 -2.26 0.89 0.10
N LYS A 22 -1.21 0.09 0.18
CA LYS A 22 0.13 0.48 -0.28
C LYS A 22 0.17 0.71 -1.79
N SER A 23 -0.56 -0.11 -2.53
CA SER A 23 -0.74 0.01 -3.96
C SER A 23 -1.52 1.27 -4.35
N ALA A 24 -2.42 1.78 -3.51
CA ALA A 24 -3.21 2.99 -3.80
C ALA A 24 -2.34 4.26 -3.78
N THR A 25 -1.21 4.23 -3.08
CA THR A 25 -0.24 5.33 -3.03
C THR A 25 1.04 5.01 -3.80
N TYR A 26 1.04 3.96 -4.60
CA TYR A 26 2.23 3.51 -5.32
C TYR A 26 2.80 4.62 -6.20
N ARG A 27 4.07 4.92 -5.96
CA ARG A 27 4.85 5.91 -6.70
C ARG A 27 6.14 5.24 -7.13
N GLN A 28 6.32 5.08 -8.44
CA GLN A 28 7.49 4.44 -9.03
C GLN A 28 8.82 5.02 -8.51
N HIS A 29 8.85 6.33 -8.22
CA HIS A 29 10.04 7.04 -7.76
C HIS A 29 10.03 7.36 -6.26
N ALA A 30 9.12 6.79 -5.46
CA ALA A 30 9.11 7.06 -4.03
C ALA A 30 10.16 6.25 -3.25
N GLN A 31 10.73 5.20 -3.85
CA GLN A 31 11.90 4.56 -3.29
C GLN A 31 13.15 5.37 -3.66
N PRO A 32 14.09 5.58 -2.72
CA PRO A 32 15.40 6.12 -3.05
C PRO A 32 16.02 5.28 -4.18
N PRO A 33 16.77 5.90 -5.12
CA PRO A 33 17.57 5.14 -6.08
C PRO A 33 18.39 4.10 -5.33
N LYS A 34 18.38 2.84 -5.80
CA LYS A 34 19.20 1.79 -5.19
C LYS A 34 20.63 2.29 -5.18
N LEU A 35 21.21 2.48 -4.00
CA LEU A 35 22.64 2.70 -3.88
C LEU A 35 23.30 1.46 -4.45
N THR A 36 23.98 1.62 -5.58
CA THR A 36 24.94 0.62 -6.06
C THR A 36 25.89 0.38 -4.90
N SER A 37 25.93 -0.88 -4.44
CA SER A 37 26.62 -1.30 -3.23
C SER A 37 28.12 -1.02 -3.34
N ASP A 38 28.54 0.18 -2.94
CA ASP A 38 29.91 0.50 -2.62
C ASP A 38 29.95 1.15 -1.23
N ASN A 39 30.16 0.28 -0.25
CA ASN A 39 30.88 0.44 1.00
C ASN A 39 30.72 1.71 1.89
N SER A 40 30.56 1.43 3.19
CA SER A 40 30.86 2.26 4.38
C SER A 40 29.76 3.16 4.98
N GLY A 41 29.15 2.60 6.03
CA GLY A 41 28.73 3.19 7.29
C GLY A 41 28.46 4.69 7.42
N VAL A 42 27.17 5.04 7.53
CA VAL A 42 26.66 6.09 8.43
C VAL A 42 25.29 5.62 8.94
N ARG A 43 25.12 5.59 10.27
CA ARG A 43 23.82 5.34 10.91
C ARG A 43 22.91 6.53 10.63
N SER A 44 22.06 6.42 9.61
CA SER A 44 21.05 7.42 9.31
C SER A 44 19.72 6.95 9.88
N SER A 45 19.07 7.77 10.69
CA SER A 45 17.73 7.53 11.23
C SER A 45 16.75 7.37 10.07
N THR A 46 16.39 6.13 9.78
CA THR A 46 15.54 5.77 8.65
C THR A 46 14.17 6.42 8.81
N PRO A 47 13.73 7.30 7.90
CA PRO A 47 12.33 7.69 7.85
C PRO A 47 11.51 6.43 7.55
N TYR A 48 10.28 6.37 8.08
CA TYR A 48 9.28 5.29 7.97
C TYR A 48 8.92 4.85 6.53
N PHE A 49 9.69 5.29 5.53
CA PHE A 49 9.53 5.05 4.11
C PHE A 49 10.57 4.09 3.51
N SER A 50 11.67 3.80 4.23
CA SER A 50 12.74 2.94 3.73
C SER A 50 12.89 1.69 4.59
N GLU A 51 12.28 0.61 4.13
CA GLU A 51 12.79 -0.77 4.16
C GLU A 51 11.64 -1.70 3.77
N CYS A 52 11.34 -1.78 2.47
CA CYS A 52 10.95 -3.08 1.93
C CYS A 52 12.21 -3.67 1.31
N PRO A 53 12.81 -4.72 1.91
CA PRO A 53 13.79 -5.52 1.16
C PRO A 53 13.13 -5.94 -0.14
N ASP A 54 13.92 -6.04 -1.22
CA ASP A 54 13.47 -6.41 -2.57
C ASP A 54 12.47 -7.58 -2.53
N ILE A 55 11.17 -7.25 -2.41
CA ILE A 55 10.10 -8.22 -2.51
C ILE A 55 10.08 -8.56 -3.99
N PRO A 56 10.36 -9.82 -4.37
CA PRO A 56 10.24 -10.23 -5.76
C PRO A 56 8.82 -9.82 -6.19
N LYS A 57 8.74 -9.01 -7.26
CA LYS A 57 7.44 -8.59 -7.81
C LYS A 57 6.62 -9.84 -8.03
N THR A 58 5.60 -10.01 -7.20
CA THR A 58 4.62 -11.07 -7.36
C THR A 58 3.73 -10.69 -8.54
N ASP A 59 3.16 -11.68 -9.22
CA ASP A 59 2.15 -11.46 -10.28
C ASP A 59 0.94 -10.64 -9.76
N LEU A 60 0.74 -10.63 -8.44
CA LEU A 60 -0.32 -9.91 -7.74
C LEU A 60 0.08 -8.48 -7.34
N SER A 61 1.35 -8.10 -7.52
CA SER A 61 1.87 -6.78 -7.19
C SER A 61 1.50 -5.74 -8.26
N ARG A 62 1.51 -4.45 -7.89
CA ARG A 62 1.10 -3.37 -8.80
C ARG A 62 2.23 -2.91 -9.71
N GLU A 63 1.90 -2.74 -11.00
CA GLU A 63 2.75 -2.07 -11.97
C GLU A 63 2.55 -0.54 -11.98
N SER A 64 3.59 0.18 -12.41
CA SER A 64 3.46 1.63 -12.61
C SER A 64 2.52 1.93 -13.78
N ILE A 65 1.76 3.01 -13.62
CA ILE A 65 0.86 3.50 -14.66
C ILE A 65 1.56 4.62 -15.43
N PRO A 66 1.41 4.68 -16.76
CA PRO A 66 1.74 5.88 -17.51
C PRO A 66 1.08 7.12 -16.90
N LEU A 67 1.82 8.24 -16.86
CA LEU A 67 1.33 9.49 -16.26
C LEU A 67 0.02 9.99 -16.89
N ASN A 68 -0.17 9.75 -18.20
CA ASN A 68 -1.39 10.15 -18.89
C ASN A 68 -2.62 9.42 -18.34
N ASP A 69 -2.52 8.11 -18.14
CA ASP A 69 -3.62 7.30 -17.62
C ASP A 69 -3.84 7.57 -16.13
N LEU A 70 -2.77 7.82 -15.37
CA LEU A 70 -2.89 8.23 -13.97
C LEU A 70 -3.67 9.55 -13.82
N LYS A 71 -3.49 10.49 -14.74
CA LYS A 71 -4.22 11.77 -14.73
C LYS A 71 -5.71 11.62 -15.10
N SER A 72 -6.08 10.56 -15.81
CA SER A 72 -7.47 10.30 -16.19
C SER A 72 -8.21 9.40 -15.20
N GLU A 73 -7.52 8.83 -14.19
CA GLU A 73 -8.17 8.05 -13.12
C GLU A 73 -9.16 8.91 -12.31
N VAL A 74 -10.35 8.37 -12.09
CA VAL A 74 -11.38 8.96 -11.21
C VAL A 74 -11.33 8.43 -9.78
N SER A 75 -10.57 7.35 -9.54
CA SER A 75 -10.42 6.72 -8.22
C SER A 75 -9.11 5.92 -8.14
N PRO A 76 -8.47 5.83 -6.96
CA PRO A 76 -7.29 4.99 -6.78
C PRO A 76 -7.60 3.51 -7.02
N ARG A 77 -6.69 2.82 -7.72
CA ARG A 77 -6.74 1.34 -7.84
C ARG A 77 -6.13 0.67 -6.61
N ILE A 78 -6.47 -0.59 -6.39
CA ILE A 78 -5.82 -1.47 -5.40
C ILE A 78 -5.26 -2.71 -6.11
N SER A 79 -4.13 -3.24 -5.67
CA SER A 79 -3.59 -4.50 -6.19
C SER A 79 -4.32 -5.71 -5.63
N ALA A 80 -4.20 -6.86 -6.30
CA ALA A 80 -4.71 -8.13 -5.79
C ALA A 80 -4.01 -8.53 -4.48
N GLU A 81 -2.71 -8.27 -4.36
CA GLU A 81 -1.93 -8.46 -3.13
C GLU A 81 -2.51 -7.66 -1.94
N ASP A 82 -2.76 -6.36 -2.13
CA ASP A 82 -3.38 -5.53 -1.09
C ASP A 82 -4.79 -6.01 -0.74
N LEU A 83 -5.58 -6.46 -1.73
CA LEU A 83 -6.92 -6.97 -1.49
C LEU A 83 -6.90 -8.25 -0.65
N ILE A 84 -5.97 -9.16 -0.91
CA ILE A 84 -5.77 -10.40 -0.12
C ILE A 84 -5.39 -10.05 1.32
N ASP A 85 -4.45 -9.13 1.51
CA ASP A 85 -4.01 -8.66 2.83
C ASP A 85 -5.15 -7.98 3.61
N LEU A 86 -5.96 -7.14 2.95
CA LEU A 86 -7.11 -6.48 3.53
C LEU A 86 -8.21 -7.45 3.95
N CYS A 87 -8.43 -8.50 3.16
CA CYS A 87 -9.40 -9.56 3.44
C CYS A 87 -8.87 -10.63 4.41
N GLU A 88 -7.61 -10.54 4.84
CA GLU A 88 -6.94 -11.54 5.69
C GLU A 88 -6.90 -12.94 5.06
N LEU A 89 -6.90 -13.03 3.74
CA LEU A 89 -6.97 -14.29 2.99
C LEU A 89 -5.61 -15.00 2.86
N THR A 90 -4.55 -14.46 3.47
CA THR A 90 -3.23 -15.09 3.47
C THR A 90 -3.23 -16.35 4.34
N VAL A 91 -3.30 -17.53 3.70
CA VAL A 91 -3.06 -18.82 4.35
C VAL A 91 -1.54 -18.99 4.54
N THR A 92 -1.09 -19.03 5.80
CA THR A 92 0.24 -19.46 6.28
C THR A 92 1.31 -19.75 5.22
N GLY A 93 2.24 -18.80 5.02
CA GLY A 93 3.47 -19.02 4.23
C GLY A 93 4.40 -17.81 4.18
N HIS A 94 5.38 -17.75 5.09
CA HIS A 94 6.68 -17.07 4.94
C HIS A 94 6.78 -15.57 4.57
N PHE A 95 5.92 -14.68 5.06
CA PHE A 95 6.26 -13.24 5.09
C PHE A 95 6.15 -12.67 6.51
N LYS A 96 7.23 -12.86 7.29
CA LYS A 96 7.40 -12.15 8.55
C LYS A 96 7.99 -10.77 8.26
N THR A 97 7.14 -9.74 8.25
CA THR A 97 7.52 -8.46 8.85
C THR A 97 6.50 -8.12 9.93
N PRO A 98 6.92 -7.97 11.20
CA PRO A 98 6.02 -7.60 12.27
C PRO A 98 5.74 -6.09 12.14
N THR A 99 4.71 -5.73 11.38
CA THR A 99 4.10 -4.42 11.60
C THR A 99 3.43 -4.49 12.95
N LYS A 100 3.87 -3.65 13.91
CA LYS A 100 3.16 -3.44 15.17
C LYS A 100 1.73 -3.00 14.81
N LYS A 101 0.80 -3.96 14.73
CA LYS A 101 -0.62 -3.69 14.59
C LYS A 101 -1.08 -3.12 15.93
N THR A 102 -0.96 -1.82 16.11
CA THR A 102 -1.79 -1.10 17.07
C THR A 102 -3.23 -1.51 16.78
N LYS A 103 -3.99 -1.85 17.81
CA LYS A 103 -5.38 -2.34 17.76
C LYS A 103 -6.38 -1.28 17.22
N SER A 104 -6.06 -0.56 16.16
CA SER A 104 -7.03 0.24 15.42
C SER A 104 -7.91 -0.73 14.63
N SER A 105 -9.23 -0.52 14.68
CA SER A 105 -10.19 -1.33 13.96
C SER A 105 -9.80 -1.41 12.47
N LYS A 106 -9.63 -2.61 11.95
CA LYS A 106 -9.35 -2.84 10.53
C LYS A 106 -10.39 -2.13 9.66
N PRO A 107 -10.02 -1.63 8.47
CA PRO A 107 -10.99 -1.03 7.56
C PRO A 107 -12.10 -2.04 7.25
N LYS A 108 -13.35 -1.60 7.29
CA LYS A 108 -14.48 -2.41 6.81
C LYS A 108 -14.47 -2.36 5.29
N LEU A 109 -14.43 -3.52 4.65
CA LEU A 109 -14.43 -3.64 3.20
C LEU A 109 -15.80 -4.06 2.69
N LEU A 110 -16.25 -3.43 1.61
CA LEU A 110 -17.38 -3.87 0.80
C LEU A 110 -16.85 -4.06 -0.63
N VAL A 111 -16.88 -5.30 -1.12
CA VAL A 111 -16.48 -5.62 -2.49
C VAL A 111 -17.73 -5.67 -3.35
N VAL A 112 -17.71 -4.94 -4.46
CA VAL A 112 -18.82 -4.87 -5.42
C VAL A 112 -18.29 -5.38 -6.76
N ASP A 113 -18.85 -6.49 -7.24
CA ASP A 113 -18.63 -6.91 -8.62
C ASP A 113 -19.49 -6.04 -9.53
N ILE A 114 -18.86 -5.38 -10.50
CA ILE A 114 -19.50 -4.45 -11.44
C ILE A 114 -19.73 -5.08 -12.82
N ARG A 115 -19.39 -6.35 -12.98
CA ARG A 115 -19.62 -7.10 -14.22
C ARG A 115 -21.10 -7.45 -14.35
N ASN A 116 -21.50 -7.91 -15.54
CA ASN A 116 -22.87 -8.33 -15.78
C ASN A 116 -23.23 -9.55 -14.92
N SER A 117 -24.52 -9.70 -14.58
CA SER A 117 -25.02 -10.81 -13.74
C SER A 117 -24.67 -12.18 -14.28
N GLU A 118 -24.57 -12.32 -15.60
CA GLU A 118 -24.23 -13.59 -16.27
C GLU A 118 -22.75 -13.96 -16.15
N GLU A 119 -21.88 -12.98 -15.87
CA GLU A 119 -20.43 -13.18 -15.76
C GLU A 119 -19.97 -13.44 -14.31
N TYR A 120 -20.74 -12.93 -13.33
CA TYR A 120 -20.50 -13.21 -11.92
C TYR A 120 -20.43 -14.71 -11.60
N PRO A 121 -21.37 -15.57 -12.07
CA PRO A 121 -21.41 -16.98 -11.72
C PRO A 121 -20.36 -17.87 -12.43
N LEU A 122 -19.28 -17.33 -13.00
CA LEU A 122 -18.27 -18.15 -13.67
C LEU A 122 -17.62 -19.17 -12.71
N HIS A 123 -17.94 -20.43 -12.99
CA HIS A 123 -17.56 -21.69 -12.38
C HIS A 123 -16.08 -21.79 -11.92
N ILE A 124 -15.91 -22.12 -10.63
CA ILE A 124 -14.75 -22.84 -10.10
C ILE A 124 -14.99 -24.34 -10.31
#